data_AF-A0A970VCA1-F1
#
_entry.id   AF-A0A970VCA1-F1
#
_cell.length_a   1.000
_cell.length_b   1.000
_cell.length_c   1.000
_cell.angle_alpha   90.00
_cell.angle_beta   90.00
_cell.angle_gamma   90.00
#
_symmetry.space_group_name_H-M   'P 1'
#
loop_
_entity.id
_entity.type
_entity.pdbx_description
1 polymer ?
#
loop_
_entity_poly.entity_id
_entity_poly.type
_entity_poly.pdbx_seq_one_letter_code
_entity_poly.pdbx_strand_id
1 'polypeptide(L)'
;MAQAGFVSQNIRSEDIALDPSLPIEYLELARGSRRLSLNFRFQPGSDQLDNKALRDLDRLVAYLKEHPSLRVALIGFTDGSHEPSYNMLLSQRRAEAIERALQARGVFPWATRGFGAVAPLAADTSPAGQHRNRRVEVWVR
;
A
#
# COMPACT_ATOMS: atom_id res chain seq x y z
N MET A 1 -13.01 -26.58 -9.69
CA MET A 1 -13.32 -26.04 -8.34
C MET A 1 -12.15 -25.16 -7.91
N ALA A 2 -12.24 -23.85 -8.13
CA ALA A 2 -11.25 -22.89 -7.65
C ALA A 2 -12.03 -21.79 -6.92
N GLN A 3 -11.96 -21.79 -5.60
CA GLN A 3 -12.59 -20.79 -4.75
C GLN A 3 -11.86 -19.46 -4.99
N ALA A 4 -12.47 -18.58 -5.80
CA ALA A 4 -12.02 -17.20 -5.91
C ALA A 4 -12.02 -16.57 -4.51
N GLY A 5 -10.86 -16.10 -4.08
CA GLY A 5 -10.66 -15.54 -2.75
C GLY A 5 -11.63 -14.40 -2.50
N PHE A 6 -12.53 -14.58 -1.53
CA PHE A 6 -13.38 -13.51 -1.04
C PHE A 6 -12.51 -12.36 -0.53
N VAL A 7 -12.52 -11.24 -1.25
CA VAL A 7 -12.07 -9.97 -0.69
C VAL A 7 -13.13 -9.61 0.35
N SER A 8 -12.78 -9.67 1.64
CA SER A 8 -13.66 -9.16 2.70
C SER A 8 -14.09 -7.76 2.29
N GLN A 9 -15.41 -7.54 2.21
CA GLN A 9 -15.98 -6.25 1.80
C GLN A 9 -15.64 -5.14 2.80
N ASN A 10 -15.36 -5.51 4.05
CA ASN A 10 -15.13 -4.58 5.15
C ASN A 10 -13.65 -4.23 5.28
N ILE A 11 -13.32 -2.97 5.08
CA ILE A 11 -12.01 -2.40 5.40
C ILE A 11 -11.88 -2.35 6.93
N ARG A 12 -10.80 -2.93 7.46
CA ARG A 12 -10.48 -2.88 8.89
C ARG A 12 -9.23 -2.04 9.08
N SER A 13 -9.16 -1.31 10.19
CA SER A 13 -7.93 -0.67 10.65
C SER A 13 -7.25 -1.56 11.69
N GLU A 14 -5.96 -1.80 11.54
CA GLU A 14 -5.18 -2.72 12.36
C GLU A 14 -3.98 -1.97 12.98
N ASP A 15 -3.74 -2.21 14.28
CA ASP A 15 -2.51 -1.79 14.95
C ASP A 15 -1.39 -2.77 14.58
N ILE A 16 -0.34 -2.26 13.95
CA ILE A 16 0.79 -3.07 13.49
C ILE A 16 1.97 -2.87 14.45
N ALA A 17 2.47 -3.97 15.00
CA ALA A 17 3.75 -3.97 15.71
C ALA A 17 4.87 -3.62 14.71
N LEU A 18 5.57 -2.53 14.97
CA LEU A 18 6.64 -2.04 14.08
C LEU A 18 7.98 -2.65 14.48
N ASP A 19 8.70 -3.16 13.48
CA ASP A 19 10.09 -3.57 13.65
C ASP A 19 10.99 -2.31 13.76
N PRO A 20 11.70 -2.09 14.89
CA PRO A 20 12.55 -0.92 15.07
C PRO A 20 13.72 -0.80 14.09
N SER A 21 14.05 -1.87 13.36
CA SER A 21 15.09 -1.86 12.33
C SER A 21 14.65 -1.23 11.01
N LEU A 22 13.36 -0.96 10.84
CA LEU A 22 12.83 -0.30 9.65
C LEU A 22 13.27 1.17 9.56
N PRO A 23 13.27 1.77 8.35
CA PRO A 23 13.67 3.16 8.16
C PRO A 23 12.90 4.12 9.08
N ILE A 24 13.61 5.09 9.66
CA ILE A 24 13.02 6.07 10.60
C ILE A 24 11.82 6.78 9.97
N GLU A 25 11.90 7.18 8.69
CA GLU A 25 10.77 7.83 8.01
C GLU A 25 9.53 6.93 7.94
N TYR A 26 9.70 5.60 7.73
CA TYR A 26 8.58 4.66 7.78
C TYR A 26 7.97 4.59 9.18
N LEU A 27 8.82 4.48 10.20
CA LEU A 27 8.38 4.42 11.60
C LEU A 27 7.60 5.68 11.99
N GLU A 28 8.03 6.86 11.55
CA GLU A 28 7.34 8.13 11.84
C GLU A 28 6.00 8.26 11.11
N LEU A 29 5.86 7.73 9.90
CA LEU A 29 4.56 7.67 9.19
C LEU A 29 3.60 6.69 9.88
N ALA A 30 4.11 5.55 10.34
CA ALA A 30 3.33 4.52 10.99
C ALA A 30 2.97 4.86 12.45
N ARG A 31 3.80 5.63 13.15
CA ARG A 31 3.58 6.05 14.54
C ARG A 31 2.27 6.83 14.68
N GLY A 32 1.39 6.35 15.56
CA GLY A 32 0.08 6.98 15.78
C GLY A 32 -0.91 6.80 14.61
N SER A 33 -0.57 5.96 13.63
CA SER A 33 -1.42 5.60 12.50
C SER A 33 -1.81 4.12 12.61
N ARG A 34 -2.95 3.76 12.01
CA ARG A 34 -3.41 2.37 11.86
C ARG A 34 -3.30 1.96 10.40
N ARG A 35 -2.83 0.74 10.14
CA ARG A 35 -2.77 0.21 8.76
C ARG A 35 -4.13 -0.35 8.39
N LEU A 36 -4.64 -0.01 7.21
CA LEU A 36 -5.85 -0.62 6.70
C LEU A 36 -5.55 -2.03 6.16
N SER A 37 -6.53 -2.93 6.29
CA SER A 37 -6.47 -4.27 5.70
C SER A 37 -6.44 -4.24 4.15
N LEU A 38 -6.79 -3.10 3.56
CA LEU A 38 -6.74 -2.83 2.13
C LEU A 38 -5.31 -2.48 1.69
N ASN A 39 -4.85 -3.11 0.62
CA ASN A 39 -3.57 -2.82 -0.01
C ASN A 39 -3.68 -2.97 -1.53
N PHE A 40 -2.99 -2.10 -2.26
CA PHE A 40 -2.94 -2.13 -3.71
C PHE A 40 -1.76 -2.98 -4.16
N ARG A 41 -1.98 -3.87 -5.14
CA ARG A 41 -0.97 -4.83 -5.62
C ARG A 41 -0.58 -4.50 -7.05
N PHE A 42 0.67 -4.82 -7.40
CA PHE A 42 1.23 -4.47 -8.69
C PHE A 42 1.91 -5.66 -9.37
N GLN A 43 1.89 -5.63 -10.71
CA GLN A 43 2.67 -6.54 -11.53
C GLN A 43 4.17 -6.21 -11.45
N PRO A 44 5.06 -7.17 -11.72
CA PRO A 44 6.51 -6.93 -11.77
C PRO A 44 6.86 -5.73 -12.67
N GLY A 45 7.75 -4.86 -12.20
CA GLY A 45 8.22 -3.69 -12.96
C GLY A 45 7.17 -2.61 -13.30
N SER A 46 5.92 -2.76 -12.86
CA SER A 46 4.81 -1.87 -13.25
C SER A 46 4.28 -1.05 -12.08
N ASP A 47 3.83 0.16 -12.37
CA ASP A 47 3.05 1.08 -11.54
C ASP A 47 1.60 1.27 -12.06
N GLN A 48 1.18 0.46 -13.03
CA GLN A 48 -0.16 0.52 -13.60
C GLN A 48 -1.21 -0.05 -12.65
N LEU A 49 -2.36 0.64 -12.58
CA LEU A 49 -3.52 0.22 -11.81
C LEU A 49 -4.38 -0.71 -12.63
N ASP A 50 -4.67 -1.90 -12.10
CA ASP A 50 -5.62 -2.82 -12.71
C ASP A 50 -7.06 -2.52 -12.27
N ASN A 51 -8.03 -3.24 -12.85
CA ASN A 51 -9.44 -3.10 -12.51
C ASN A 51 -9.73 -3.39 -11.03
N LYS A 52 -8.92 -4.22 -10.37
CA LYS A 52 -9.09 -4.50 -8.94
C LYS A 52 -8.64 -3.29 -8.11
N ALA A 53 -7.52 -2.68 -8.45
CA ALA A 53 -7.03 -1.46 -7.79
C ALA A 53 -8.05 -0.32 -7.93
N LEU A 54 -8.69 -0.16 -9.09
CA LEU A 54 -9.75 0.84 -9.29
C LEU A 54 -10.97 0.58 -8.37
N ARG A 55 -11.41 -0.67 -8.22
CA ARG A 55 -12.49 -1.01 -7.28
C ARG A 55 -12.08 -0.78 -5.83
N ASP A 56 -10.84 -1.10 -5.47
CA ASP A 56 -10.32 -0.90 -4.11
C ASP A 56 -10.14 0.61 -3.79
N LEU A 57 -9.85 1.46 -4.78
CA LEU A 57 -9.87 2.92 -4.64
C LEU A 57 -11.26 3.42 -4.29
N ASP A 58 -12.30 2.97 -5.00
CA ASP A 58 -13.67 3.39 -4.74
C ASP A 58 -14.14 2.95 -3.34
N ARG A 59 -13.73 1.74 -2.91
CA ARG A 59 -13.97 1.25 -1.55
C ARG A 59 -13.26 2.07 -0.48
N LEU A 60 -12.00 2.46 -0.73
CA LEU A 60 -11.26 3.34 0.18
C LEU A 60 -11.94 4.71 0.29
N VAL A 61 -12.41 5.27 -0.82
CA VAL A 61 -13.14 6.55 -0.80
C VAL A 61 -14.46 6.45 -0.03
N ALA A 62 -15.22 5.36 -0.21
CA ALA A 62 -16.43 5.12 0.58
C ALA A 62 -16.13 5.06 2.09
N TYR A 63 -15.10 4.29 2.47
CA TYR A 63 -14.65 4.20 3.87
C TYR A 63 -14.26 5.56 4.46
N LEU A 64 -13.53 6.38 3.71
CA LEU A 64 -13.12 7.72 4.19
C LEU A 64 -14.29 8.70 4.31
N LYS A 65 -15.36 8.53 3.51
CA LYS A 65 -16.59 9.31 3.67
C LYS A 65 -17.33 8.98 4.96
N GLU A 66 -17.29 7.72 5.39
CA GLU A 66 -17.85 7.29 6.68
C GLU A 66 -16.98 7.72 7.87
N HIS A 67 -15.71 8.06 7.63
CA HIS A 67 -14.73 8.46 8.64
C HIS A 67 -14.01 9.77 8.28
N PRO A 68 -14.72 10.91 8.20
CA PRO A 68 -14.21 12.16 7.63
C PRO A 68 -13.06 12.80 8.41
N SER A 69 -12.83 12.41 9.67
CA SER A 69 -11.70 12.87 10.48
C SER A 69 -10.38 12.18 10.11
N LEU A 70 -10.42 11.04 9.42
CA LEU A 70 -9.24 10.26 9.09
C LEU A 70 -8.45 10.90 7.96
N ARG A 71 -7.12 10.88 8.10
CA ARG A 71 -6.18 11.29 7.07
C ARG A 71 -5.36 10.12 6.56
N VAL A 72 -5.20 10.00 5.25
CA VAL A 72 -4.52 8.88 4.59
C VAL A 72 -3.03 9.15 4.35
N ALA A 73 -2.18 8.18 4.66
CA ALA A 73 -0.84 8.07 4.08
C ALA A 73 -0.74 6.83 3.18
N LEU A 74 0.05 6.94 2.11
CA LEU A 74 0.32 5.88 1.15
C LEU A 74 1.80 5.48 1.24
N ILE A 75 2.04 4.20 1.47
CA ILE A 75 3.39 3.67 1.65
C ILE A 75 3.66 2.55 0.65
N GLY A 76 4.55 2.79 -0.30
CA GLY A 76 4.87 1.88 -1.40
C GLY A 76 6.07 0.97 -1.11
N PHE A 77 5.98 -0.26 -1.61
CA PHE A 77 7.02 -1.28 -1.52
C PHE A 77 7.16 -2.08 -2.84
N THR A 78 8.33 -2.69 -3.01
CA THR A 78 8.63 -3.65 -4.07
C THR A 78 8.97 -5.03 -3.48
N ASP A 79 9.15 -6.02 -4.35
CA ASP A 79 9.98 -7.18 -4.03
C ASP A 79 11.48 -6.82 -4.19
N GLY A 80 12.37 -7.71 -3.75
CA GLY A 80 13.82 -7.55 -3.83
C GLY A 80 14.45 -7.90 -5.19
N SER A 81 13.71 -7.94 -6.29
CA SER A 81 14.23 -8.48 -7.57
C SER A 81 15.17 -7.54 -8.35
N HIS A 82 15.33 -6.29 -7.91
CA HIS A 82 16.13 -5.26 -8.59
C HIS A 82 17.02 -4.52 -7.61
N GLU A 83 17.93 -3.70 -8.14
CA GLU A 83 18.81 -2.83 -7.37
C GLU A 83 18.04 -1.88 -6.44
N PRO A 84 18.58 -1.56 -5.24
CA PRO A 84 17.88 -0.75 -4.23
C PRO A 84 17.36 0.60 -4.75
N SER A 85 18.17 1.32 -5.55
CA SER A 85 17.79 2.63 -6.11
C SER A 85 16.59 2.54 -7.06
N TYR A 86 16.55 1.49 -7.89
CA TYR A 86 15.43 1.22 -8.77
C TYR A 86 14.17 0.88 -7.97
N ASN A 87 14.29 0.03 -6.96
CA ASN A 87 13.18 -0.35 -6.09
C ASN A 87 12.60 0.86 -5.34
N MET A 88 13.45 1.77 -4.86
CA MET A 88 13.00 3.03 -4.26
C MET A 88 12.16 3.84 -5.25
N LEU A 89 12.66 4.07 -6.47
CA LEU A 89 11.92 4.82 -7.48
C LEU A 89 10.60 4.14 -7.88
N LEU A 90 10.60 2.82 -8.08
CA LEU A 90 9.40 2.08 -8.47
C LEU A 90 8.35 2.08 -7.36
N SER A 91 8.75 1.88 -6.11
CA SER A 91 7.84 1.95 -4.97
C SER A 91 7.19 3.33 -4.81
N GLN A 92 7.96 4.40 -5.05
CA GLN A 92 7.47 5.77 -5.02
C GLN A 92 6.42 6.00 -6.12
N ARG A 93 6.74 5.63 -7.37
CA ARG A 93 5.81 5.77 -8.51
C ARG A 93 4.48 5.05 -8.30
N ARG A 94 4.52 3.85 -7.69
CA ARG A 94 3.31 3.10 -7.32
C ARG A 94 2.45 3.85 -6.30
N ALA A 95 3.07 4.41 -5.26
CA ALA A 95 2.35 5.19 -4.26
C ALA A 95 1.73 6.45 -4.89
N GLU A 96 2.47 7.15 -5.76
CA GLU A 96 1.97 8.31 -6.50
C GLU A 96 0.86 7.97 -7.49
N ALA A 97 0.86 6.78 -8.09
CA ALA A 97 -0.23 6.33 -8.96
C ALA A 97 -1.55 6.22 -8.19
N ILE A 98 -1.51 5.69 -6.96
CA ILE A 98 -2.66 5.63 -6.05
C ILE A 98 -3.05 7.03 -5.58
N GLU A 99 -2.08 7.88 -5.24
CA GLU A 99 -2.31 9.26 -4.85
C GLU A 99 -3.07 10.04 -5.93
N ARG A 100 -2.59 10.03 -7.17
CA ARG A 100 -3.27 10.70 -8.30
C ARG A 100 -4.70 10.21 -8.47
N ALA A 101 -4.92 8.89 -8.34
CA ALA A 101 -6.24 8.30 -8.47
C ALA A 101 -7.18 8.65 -7.30
N LEU A 102 -6.65 8.86 -6.08
CA LEU A 102 -7.40 9.37 -4.93
C LEU A 102 -7.69 10.86 -5.05
N GLN A 103 -6.73 11.66 -5.51
CA GLN A 103 -6.92 13.10 -5.73
C GLN A 103 -8.00 13.37 -6.77
N ALA A 104 -8.06 12.57 -7.84
CA ALA A 104 -9.15 12.61 -8.81
C ALA A 104 -10.54 12.29 -8.20
N ARG A 105 -10.58 11.68 -7.02
CA ARG A 105 -11.78 11.37 -6.23
C ARG A 105 -11.98 12.32 -5.04
N GLY A 106 -11.20 13.40 -4.95
CA GLY A 106 -11.29 14.40 -3.88
C GLY A 106 -10.63 14.00 -2.56
N VAL A 107 -9.84 12.92 -2.53
CA VAL A 107 -9.08 12.51 -1.35
C VAL A 107 -7.62 12.90 -1.54
N PHE A 108 -7.07 13.67 -0.60
CA PHE A 108 -5.68 14.14 -0.63
C PHE A 108 -4.90 13.48 0.49
N PRO A 109 -4.05 12.47 0.18
CA PRO A 109 -3.15 11.89 1.16
C PRO A 109 -2.25 12.96 1.78
N TRP A 110 -1.94 12.82 3.07
CA TRP A 110 -1.01 13.74 3.74
C TRP A 110 0.45 13.34 3.57
N ALA A 111 0.69 12.09 3.19
CA ALA A 111 2.01 11.57 2.89
C ALA A 111 1.91 10.47 1.83
N THR A 112 2.86 10.49 0.90
CA THR A 112 3.02 9.48 -0.16
C THR A 112 4.51 9.19 -0.28
N ARG A 113 4.94 7.97 0.08
CA ARG A 113 6.35 7.58 0.16
C ARG A 113 6.60 6.15 -0.31
N GLY A 114 7.66 5.95 -1.08
CA GLY A 114 8.20 4.64 -1.44
C GLY A 114 9.40 4.25 -0.58
N PHE A 115 9.47 2.98 -0.21
CA PHE A 115 10.54 2.41 0.64
C PHE A 115 11.25 1.20 0.00
N GLY A 116 11.04 0.95 -1.29
CA GLY A 116 11.66 -0.18 -1.98
C GLY A 116 11.30 -1.53 -1.32
N ALA A 117 12.30 -2.38 -1.11
CA ALA A 117 12.11 -3.75 -0.60
C ALA A 117 12.37 -3.89 0.92
N VAL A 118 12.49 -2.78 1.66
CA VAL A 118 13.00 -2.79 3.05
C VAL A 118 12.02 -3.35 4.10
N ALA A 119 10.75 -3.55 3.76
CA ALA A 119 9.74 -4.11 4.68
C ALA A 119 8.93 -5.24 4.00
N PRO A 120 9.52 -6.43 3.80
CA PRO A 120 8.85 -7.56 3.17
C PRO A 120 7.76 -8.16 4.08
N LEU A 121 6.61 -8.50 3.51
CA LEU A 121 5.54 -9.25 4.21
C LEU A 121 5.66 -10.76 4.01
N ALA A 122 6.51 -11.19 3.09
CA ALA A 122 6.71 -12.58 2.71
C ALA A 122 8.15 -12.77 2.23
N ALA A 123 8.63 -14.00 2.25
CA ALA A 123 9.91 -14.33 1.60
C ALA A 123 9.83 -14.09 0.08
N ASP A 124 10.85 -13.44 -0.47
CA ASP A 124 10.97 -13.15 -1.92
C ASP A 124 11.35 -14.39 -2.77
N THR A 125 11.40 -15.57 -2.16
CA THR A 125 11.77 -16.84 -2.81
C THR A 125 10.64 -17.48 -3.62
N SER A 126 9.42 -16.94 -3.56
CA SER A 126 8.26 -17.47 -4.30
C SER A 126 7.51 -16.37 -5.05
N PRO A 127 6.89 -16.67 -6.21
CA PRO A 127 6.08 -15.70 -6.94
C PRO A 127 4.94 -15.10 -6.10
N ALA A 128 4.33 -15.92 -5.23
CA ALA A 128 3.30 -15.49 -4.30
C ALA A 128 3.85 -14.52 -3.24
N GLY A 129 5.05 -14.79 -2.70
CA GLY A 129 5.71 -13.91 -1.75
C GLY A 129 6.09 -12.56 -2.37
N GLN A 130 6.71 -12.59 -3.54
CA GLN A 130 7.06 -11.37 -4.28
C GLN A 130 5.81 -10.53 -4.61
N HIS A 131 4.71 -11.17 -5.01
CA HIS A 131 3.43 -10.48 -5.23
C HIS A 131 2.88 -9.83 -3.95
N ARG A 132 3.08 -10.47 -2.78
CA ARG A 132 2.75 -9.87 -1.48
C ARG A 132 3.68 -8.73 -1.09
N ASN A 133 4.88 -8.63 -1.66
CA ASN A 133 5.82 -7.55 -1.37
C ASN A 133 5.61 -6.34 -2.28
N ARG A 134 5.23 -6.54 -3.55
CA ARG A 134 4.82 -5.49 -4.50
C ARG A 134 3.47 -4.87 -4.11
N ARG A 135 3.50 -3.86 -3.25
CA ARG A 135 2.28 -3.29 -2.68
C ARG A 135 2.37 -1.80 -2.39
N VAL A 136 1.21 -1.17 -2.28
CA VAL A 136 1.04 0.09 -1.55
C VAL A 136 0.12 -0.19 -0.37
N GLU A 137 0.61 0.11 0.83
CA GLU A 137 -0.15 0.09 2.07
C GLU A 137 -0.88 1.41 2.27
N VAL A 138 -2.04 1.35 2.91
CA VAL A 138 -2.84 2.53 3.27
C VAL A 138 -2.84 2.65 4.78
N TRP A 139 -2.42 3.79 5.29
CA TRP A 139 -2.37 4.11 6.71
C TRP A 139 -3.30 5.27 7.02
N VAL A 140 -3.99 5.23 8.16
CA VAL A 140 -4.93 6.26 8.59
C VAL A 140 -4.66 6.72 10.01
N ARG A 141 -4.90 7.99 10.30
CA ARG A 141 -4.88 8.58 11.63
C ARG A 141 -5.98 9.62 11.76
#